data_AF-A0AAE1JLE7-F1
#
_entry.id   AF-A0AAE1JLE7-F1
#
_cell.length_a   1.000
_cell.length_b   1.000
_cell.length_c   1.000
_cell.angle_alpha   90.00
_cell.angle_beta   90.00
_cell.angle_gamma   90.00
#
_symmetry.space_group_name_H-M   'P 1'
#
loop_
_entity.id
_entity.type
_entity.pdbx_description
1 polymer ?
#
loop_
_entity_poly.entity_id
_entity_poly.type
_entity_poly.pdbx_seq_one_letter_code
_entity_poly.pdbx_strand_id
1 'polypeptide(L)'
;MGHLPEEAPITYDDLESKHHSLLETAIGDHQLTRASKIHSYSRSFNAYGARLLPHEAEKLKEEEGLVSVFPNKAKTTHNKVMGFCGNAPPGIETPHIESNIIVGMLDSGIYIDSPSFDDDGYGPPPSSWKGKCVKGVNFTAGCNKYCFSPNKYNRIFTCIIL
;
A
#
# COMPACT_ATOMS: atom_id res chain seq x y z
N MET A 1 -4.08 -12.80 -11.73
CA MET A 1 -3.70 -11.38 -11.57
C MET A 1 -3.63 -10.78 -12.96
N GLY A 2 -4.34 -9.70 -13.22
CA GLY A 2 -4.33 -9.05 -14.53
C GLY A 2 -2.91 -8.67 -14.92
N HIS A 3 -2.53 -8.97 -16.15
CA HIS A 3 -1.28 -8.47 -16.71
C HIS A 3 -1.38 -6.94 -16.75
N LEU A 4 -0.35 -6.25 -16.27
CA LEU A 4 -0.21 -4.82 -16.52
C LEU A 4 -0.15 -4.63 -18.04
N PRO A 5 -0.90 -3.66 -18.61
CA PRO A 5 -0.86 -3.42 -20.05
C PRO A 5 0.56 -3.05 -20.48
N GLU A 6 1.00 -3.72 -21.54
CA GLU A 6 2.27 -3.44 -22.22
C GLU A 6 2.10 -2.19 -23.08
N GLU A 7 2.13 -1.02 -22.45
CA GLU A 7 2.34 0.24 -23.16
C GLU A 7 3.81 0.65 -23.01
N ALA A 8 4.40 1.15 -24.09
CA ALA A 8 5.81 1.54 -24.19
C ALA A 8 6.28 2.33 -22.95
N PRO A 9 7.53 2.12 -22.48
CA PRO A 9 7.92 2.55 -21.15
C PRO A 9 8.07 4.07 -21.12
N ILE A 10 7.00 4.77 -20.73
CA ILE A 10 7.16 6.07 -20.09
C ILE A 10 8.03 5.77 -18.87
N THR A 11 9.26 6.28 -18.85
CA THR A 11 10.15 5.97 -17.74
C THR A 11 9.57 6.60 -16.46
N TYR A 12 9.89 6.02 -15.31
CA TYR A 12 9.43 6.58 -14.03
C TYR A 12 9.80 8.06 -13.91
N ASP A 13 11.01 8.42 -14.37
CA ASP A 13 11.53 9.79 -14.36
C ASP A 13 10.73 10.72 -15.28
N ASP A 14 10.26 10.24 -16.44
CA ASP A 14 9.41 11.00 -17.36
C ASP A 14 8.04 11.30 -16.73
N LEU A 15 7.43 10.34 -16.03
CA LEU A 15 6.17 10.54 -15.32
C LEU A 15 6.33 11.52 -14.15
N GLU A 16 7.39 11.39 -13.37
CA GLU A 16 7.65 12.34 -12.27
C GLU A 16 7.86 13.77 -12.77
N SER A 17 8.53 13.91 -13.92
CA SER A 17 8.75 15.20 -14.59
C SER A 17 7.44 15.78 -15.11
N LYS A 18 6.57 14.97 -15.72
CA LYS A 18 5.23 15.39 -16.14
C LYS A 18 4.37 15.84 -14.97
N HIS A 19 4.35 15.09 -13.87
CA HIS A 19 3.65 15.50 -12.64
C HIS A 19 4.16 16.82 -12.08
N HIS A 20 5.47 17.02 -12.10
CA HIS A 20 6.06 18.29 -11.65
C HIS A 20 5.63 19.45 -12.53
N SER A 21 5.72 19.28 -13.85
CA SER A 21 5.33 20.30 -14.84
C SER A 21 3.85 20.69 -14.68
N LEU A 22 2.94 19.72 -14.59
CA LEU A 22 1.50 19.99 -14.36
C LEU A 22 1.24 20.71 -13.04
N LEU A 23 1.96 20.37 -11.98
CA LEU A 23 1.81 21.05 -10.69
C LEU A 23 2.33 22.50 -10.75
N GLU A 24 3.40 22.72 -11.51
CA GLU A 24 4.02 24.02 -11.70
C GLU A 24 3.11 24.98 -12.47
N THR A 25 2.30 24.50 -13.41
CA THR A 25 1.34 25.38 -14.13
C THR A 25 0.34 26.02 -13.16
N ALA A 26 -0.04 25.33 -12.09
CA ALA A 26 -0.95 25.86 -11.08
C ALA A 26 -0.27 26.81 -10.09
N ILE A 27 0.90 26.45 -9.57
CA ILE A 27 1.61 27.21 -8.51
C ILE A 27 2.37 28.40 -9.09
N GLY A 28 2.94 28.26 -10.29
CA GLY A 28 3.70 29.30 -10.99
C GLY A 28 5.11 29.57 -10.44
N ASP A 29 5.58 28.80 -9.46
CA ASP A 29 6.93 28.87 -8.91
C ASP A 29 7.56 27.48 -8.76
N HIS A 30 8.72 27.28 -9.38
CA HIS A 30 9.42 25.99 -9.41
C HIS A 30 9.83 25.48 -8.02
N GLN A 31 10.33 26.35 -7.13
CA GLN A 31 10.80 25.93 -5.80
C GLN A 31 9.63 25.57 -4.89
N LEU A 32 8.56 26.35 -4.94
CA LEU A 32 7.32 26.06 -4.22
C LEU A 32 6.67 24.78 -4.74
N THR A 33 6.67 24.55 -6.06
CA THR A 33 6.20 23.30 -6.67
C THR A 33 6.96 22.09 -6.13
N ARG A 34 8.28 22.21 -6.00
CA ARG A 34 9.09 21.11 -5.46
C ARG A 34 8.81 20.84 -3.99
N ALA A 35 8.56 21.89 -3.21
CA ALA A 35 8.24 21.80 -1.78
C ALA A 35 6.80 21.35 -1.50
N SER A 36 5.86 21.63 -2.41
CA SER A 36 4.44 21.29 -2.27
C SER A 36 4.12 19.86 -2.68
N LYS A 37 4.89 19.27 -3.60
CA LYS A 37 4.75 17.87 -4.04
C LYS A 37 5.11 16.91 -2.89
N ILE A 38 4.13 16.14 -2.44
CA ILE A 38 4.28 15.12 -1.39
C ILE A 38 4.82 13.83 -1.99
N HIS A 39 4.21 13.36 -3.07
CA HIS A 39 4.59 12.10 -3.71
C HIS A 39 4.09 12.01 -5.15
N SER A 40 4.81 11.27 -5.99
CA SER A 40 4.48 10.95 -7.38
C SER A 40 4.19 9.46 -7.49
N TYR A 41 2.94 9.10 -7.75
CA TYR A 41 2.52 7.72 -8.00
C TYR A 41 2.67 7.42 -9.48
N SER A 42 3.46 6.39 -9.81
CA SER A 42 3.77 6.03 -11.19
C SER A 42 3.61 4.54 -11.51
N ARG A 43 3.31 3.71 -10.50
CA ARG A 43 3.18 2.25 -10.64
C ARG A 43 1.74 1.80 -10.79
N SER A 44 0.93 2.08 -9.79
CA SER A 44 -0.47 1.62 -9.72
C SER A 44 -1.46 2.66 -10.26
N PHE A 45 -1.07 3.93 -10.22
CA PHE A 45 -1.84 5.06 -10.70
C PHE A 45 -0.87 6.04 -11.35
N ASN A 46 -1.36 6.83 -12.31
CA ASN A 46 -0.68 8.00 -12.84
C ASN A 46 -1.24 9.22 -12.10
N ALA A 47 -0.65 9.57 -10.96
CA ALA A 47 -1.18 10.59 -10.06
C ALA A 47 -0.08 11.18 -9.15
N TYR A 48 -0.36 12.31 -8.51
CA TYR A 48 0.51 12.89 -7.50
C TYR A 48 -0.28 13.47 -6.33
N GLY A 49 0.33 13.45 -5.15
CA GLY A 49 -0.18 14.16 -3.97
C GLY A 49 0.60 15.46 -3.79
N ALA A 50 -0.10 16.57 -3.55
CA ALA A 50 0.51 17.87 -3.30
C ALA A 50 -0.28 18.67 -2.26
N ARG A 51 0.39 19.61 -1.59
CA ARG A 51 -0.25 20.64 -0.74
C ARG A 51 -0.57 21.84 -1.62
N LEU A 52 -1.84 22.20 -1.70
CA LEU A 52 -2.32 23.25 -2.58
C LEU A 52 -3.23 24.22 -1.82
N LEU A 53 -3.15 25.49 -2.20
CA LEU A 53 -4.14 26.49 -1.87
C LEU A 53 -5.42 26.23 -2.67
N PRO A 54 -6.59 26.67 -2.19
CA PRO A 54 -7.85 26.42 -2.89
C PRO A 54 -7.86 26.89 -4.35
N HIS A 55 -7.27 28.05 -4.64
CA HIS A 55 -7.23 28.59 -6.01
C HIS A 55 -6.28 27.82 -6.93
N GLU A 56 -5.16 27.28 -6.41
CA GLU A 56 -4.25 26.43 -7.18
C GLU A 56 -4.94 25.10 -7.53
N ALA A 57 -5.73 24.55 -6.59
CA ALA A 57 -6.50 23.33 -6.83
C ALA A 57 -7.63 23.53 -7.85
N GLU A 58 -8.31 24.68 -7.86
CA GLU A 58 -9.29 25.00 -8.92
C GLU A 58 -8.60 25.15 -10.28
N LYS A 59 -7.45 25.82 -10.35
CA LYS A 59 -6.68 25.96 -11.59
C LYS A 59 -6.27 24.60 -12.19
N LEU A 60 -5.85 23.65 -11.35
CA LEU A 60 -5.53 22.29 -11.81
C LEU A 60 -6.72 21.50 -12.37
N LYS A 61 -7.96 21.78 -11.92
CA LYS A 61 -9.14 21.07 -12.45
C LYS A 61 -9.44 21.45 -13.90
N GLU A 62 -8.97 22.61 -14.34
CA GLU A 62 -9.15 23.13 -15.69
C GLU A 62 -7.98 22.73 -16.62
N GLU A 63 -6.92 22.15 -16.06
CA GLU A 63 -5.69 21.84 -16.80
C GLU A 63 -5.87 20.63 -17.73
N GLU A 64 -5.46 20.80 -18.99
CA GLU A 64 -5.46 19.71 -19.97
C GLU A 64 -4.47 18.62 -19.54
N GLY A 65 -4.94 17.37 -19.50
CA GLY A 65 -4.13 16.24 -19.04
C GLY A 65 -4.34 15.86 -17.57
N LEU A 66 -5.19 16.57 -16.82
CA LEU A 66 -5.60 16.19 -15.48
C LEU A 66 -7.05 15.70 -15.44
N VAL A 67 -7.25 14.45 -14.99
CA VAL A 67 -8.58 13.81 -15.02
C VAL A 67 -9.46 14.26 -13.84
N SER A 68 -8.87 14.39 -12.64
CA SER A 68 -9.63 14.79 -11.45
C SER A 68 -8.71 15.29 -10.33
N VAL A 69 -9.19 16.29 -9.59
CA VAL A 69 -8.57 16.77 -8.33
C VAL A 69 -9.54 16.51 -7.19
N PHE A 70 -9.08 15.85 -6.13
CA PHE A 70 -9.88 15.63 -4.93
C PHE A 70 -9.08 16.00 -3.68
N PRO A 71 -9.71 16.64 -2.68
CA PRO A 71 -9.04 16.94 -1.43
C PRO A 71 -8.72 15.64 -0.68
N ASN A 72 -7.56 15.59 -0.04
CA ASN A 72 -7.22 14.50 0.86
C ASN A 72 -8.23 14.47 2.03
N LYS A 73 -8.78 13.30 2.33
CA LYS A 73 -9.75 13.10 3.41
C LYS A 73 -9.23 12.02 4.33
N ALA A 74 -9.04 12.36 5.61
CA ALA A 74 -8.76 11.37 6.63
C ALA A 74 -9.90 10.34 6.69
N LYS A 75 -9.53 9.06 6.70
CA LYS A 75 -10.45 7.96 6.98
C LYS A 75 -10.22 7.53 8.42
N THR A 76 -11.31 7.34 9.16
CA THR A 76 -11.24 6.75 10.50
C THR A 76 -11.27 5.24 10.38
N THR A 77 -10.51 4.56 11.23
CA THR A 77 -10.51 3.09 11.28
C THR A 77 -11.88 2.59 11.75
N HIS A 78 -12.44 1.61 11.04
CA HIS A 78 -13.69 0.98 11.42
C HIS A 78 -13.42 -0.41 12.02
N ASN A 79 -13.37 -0.48 13.34
CA ASN A 79 -13.08 -1.72 14.08
C ASN A 79 -14.40 -2.38 14.49
N LYS A 80 -15.03 -3.11 13.58
CA LYS A 80 -16.21 -3.91 13.93
C LYS A 80 -15.77 -5.32 14.28
N VAL A 81 -16.00 -5.72 15.53
CA VAL A 81 -15.89 -7.13 15.92
C VAL A 81 -16.97 -7.89 15.14
N MET A 82 -16.54 -8.72 14.20
CA MET A 82 -17.42 -9.70 13.61
C MET A 82 -17.71 -10.73 14.69
N GLY A 83 -18.98 -10.93 15.04
CA GLY A 83 -19.37 -12.00 15.95
C GLY A 83 -18.77 -13.31 15.46
N PHE A 84 -18.38 -14.19 16.40
CA PHE A 84 -17.83 -15.50 16.05
C PHE A 84 -18.88 -16.25 15.22
N CYS A 85 -18.71 -16.29 13.90
CA CYS A 85 -19.47 -17.18 13.05
C CYS A 85 -19.11 -18.58 13.50
N GLY A 86 -20.03 -19.25 14.21
CA GLY A 86 -19.84 -20.59 14.75
C GLY A 86 -19.24 -21.52 13.71
N ASN A 87 -18.43 -22.47 14.19
CA ASN A 87 -17.63 -23.43 13.44
C ASN A 87 -18.07 -23.55 11.98
N ALA A 88 -17.22 -23.08 11.05
CA ALA A 88 -17.38 -23.43 9.66
C ALA A 88 -17.57 -24.97 9.59
N PRO A 89 -18.56 -25.49 8.84
CA PRO A 89 -18.68 -26.92 8.64
C PRO A 89 -17.31 -27.42 8.17
N PRO A 90 -16.82 -28.59 8.62
CA PRO A 90 -15.47 -29.06 8.32
C PRO A 90 -15.22 -28.97 6.82
N GLY A 91 -14.54 -27.90 6.43
CA GLY A 91 -14.14 -27.66 5.07
C GLY A 91 -12.99 -28.60 4.77
N ILE A 92 -12.79 -28.90 3.50
CA ILE A 92 -11.55 -29.55 3.06
C ILE A 92 -10.44 -28.54 3.39
N GLU A 93 -9.74 -28.76 4.51
CA GLU A 93 -8.51 -28.05 4.80
C GLU A 93 -7.58 -28.28 3.60
N THR A 94 -7.22 -27.20 2.91
CA THR A 94 -6.26 -27.25 1.81
C THR A 94 -4.98 -26.56 2.28
N PRO A 95 -4.22 -27.17 3.22
CA PRO A 95 -3.12 -26.52 3.92
C PRO A 95 -2.04 -25.97 2.98
N HIS A 96 -1.87 -26.59 1.81
CA HIS A 96 -0.97 -26.11 0.76
C HIS A 96 -1.41 -24.80 0.09
N ILE A 97 -2.71 -24.55 -0.02
CA ILE A 97 -3.25 -23.34 -0.63
C ILE A 97 -3.24 -22.21 0.41
N GLU A 98 -3.77 -22.48 1.60
CA GLU A 98 -3.92 -21.48 2.67
C GLU A 98 -2.58 -20.92 3.15
N SER A 99 -1.55 -21.75 3.19
CA SER A 99 -0.19 -21.34 3.57
C SER A 99 0.52 -20.51 2.49
N ASN A 100 -0.07 -20.26 1.32
CA ASN A 100 0.54 -19.45 0.26
C ASN A 100 -0.28 -18.21 -0.10
N ILE A 101 -1.33 -17.92 0.66
CA ILE A 101 -2.13 -16.71 0.52
C ILE A 101 -1.52 -15.61 1.39
N ILE A 102 -1.42 -14.41 0.81
CA ILE A 102 -0.96 -13.21 1.51
C ILE A 102 -2.13 -12.23 1.57
N VAL A 103 -2.56 -11.92 2.79
CA VAL A 103 -3.61 -10.95 3.07
C VAL A 103 -2.96 -9.61 3.41
N GLY A 104 -3.28 -8.60 2.61
CA GLY A 104 -2.87 -7.24 2.84
C GLY A 104 -3.84 -6.47 3.71
N MET A 105 -3.33 -5.86 4.78
CA MET A 105 -4.10 -5.03 5.70
C MET A 105 -3.65 -3.56 5.60
N LEU A 106 -4.60 -2.64 5.51
CA LEU A 106 -4.34 -1.20 5.55
C LEU A 106 -4.96 -0.65 6.84
N ASP A 107 -4.14 -0.58 7.89
CA ASP A 107 -4.55 -0.18 9.23
C ASP A 107 -3.48 0.72 9.87
N SER A 108 -3.70 1.14 11.11
CA SER A 108 -2.82 1.89 11.99
C SER A 108 -1.54 1.16 12.41
N GLY A 109 -1.33 -0.08 11.96
CA GLY A 109 -0.18 -0.91 12.28
C GLY A 109 -0.56 -2.27 12.84
N ILE A 110 0.46 -3.02 13.27
CA ILE A 110 0.33 -4.32 13.91
C ILE A 110 1.16 -4.36 15.19
N TYR A 111 0.65 -5.04 16.20
CA TYR A 111 1.45 -5.39 17.38
C TYR A 111 2.02 -6.79 17.20
N ILE A 112 3.23 -6.88 16.65
CA ILE A 112 3.83 -8.15 16.20
C ILE A 112 4.09 -9.15 17.32
N ASP A 113 4.31 -8.67 18.55
CA ASP A 113 4.57 -9.52 19.72
C ASP A 113 3.29 -10.11 20.33
N SER A 114 2.11 -9.88 19.71
CA SER A 114 0.86 -10.50 20.12
C SER A 114 0.91 -12.03 19.88
N PRO A 115 0.39 -12.86 20.81
CA PRO A 115 0.26 -14.31 20.59
C PRO A 115 -0.57 -14.69 19.35
N SER A 116 -1.41 -13.78 18.84
CA SER A 116 -2.16 -14.00 17.59
C SER A 116 -1.29 -14.05 16.34
N PHE A 117 -0.06 -13.55 16.43
CA PHE A 117 0.91 -13.51 15.33
C PHE A 117 2.12 -14.41 15.62
N ASP A 118 1.98 -15.36 16.55
CA ASP A 118 2.97 -16.39 16.77
C ASP A 118 3.18 -17.21 15.49
N ASP A 119 4.45 -17.41 15.17
CA ASP A 119 4.91 -17.94 13.90
C ASP A 119 5.56 -19.32 14.03
N ASP A 120 5.48 -19.90 15.23
CA ASP A 120 5.87 -21.28 15.50
C ASP A 120 5.08 -22.23 14.60
N GLY A 121 5.83 -22.99 13.79
CA GLY A 121 5.28 -23.86 12.76
C GLY A 121 5.03 -23.18 11.40
N TYR A 122 5.49 -21.96 11.10
CA TYR A 122 5.23 -21.38 9.76
C TYR A 122 6.38 -21.57 8.75
N GLY A 123 6.00 -21.83 7.48
CA GLY A 123 6.88 -21.94 6.30
C GLY A 123 7.52 -20.63 5.84
N PRO A 124 8.48 -20.66 4.89
CA PRO A 124 8.91 -19.44 4.23
C PRO A 124 7.75 -18.79 3.45
N PRO A 125 7.70 -17.44 3.32
CA PRO A 125 6.77 -16.75 2.46
C PRO A 125 6.90 -17.27 1.04
N PRO A 126 5.80 -17.20 0.26
CA PRO A 126 5.83 -17.51 -1.16
C PRO A 126 6.97 -16.78 -1.86
N SER A 127 7.72 -17.47 -2.73
CA SER A 127 8.81 -16.88 -3.51
C SER A 127 8.36 -15.76 -4.45
N SER A 128 7.05 -15.69 -4.73
CA SER A 128 6.41 -14.61 -5.48
C SER A 128 6.27 -13.31 -4.69
N TRP A 129 6.40 -13.34 -3.35
CA TRP A 129 6.27 -12.16 -2.51
C TRP A 129 7.49 -11.23 -2.63
N LYS A 130 7.23 -9.94 -2.84
CA LYS A 130 8.26 -8.90 -3.02
C LYS A 130 8.14 -7.72 -2.04
N GLY A 131 7.26 -7.84 -1.04
CA GLY A 131 7.12 -6.79 -0.02
C GLY A 131 8.34 -6.72 0.89
N LYS A 132 8.50 -5.59 1.57
CA LYS A 132 9.66 -5.30 2.41
C LYS A 132 9.22 -5.14 3.86
N CYS A 133 10.06 -5.59 4.78
CA CYS A 133 9.94 -5.23 6.19
C CYS A 133 10.59 -3.86 6.43
N VAL A 134 9.78 -2.85 6.74
CA VAL A 134 10.29 -1.51 7.06
C VAL A 134 10.31 -1.34 8.58
N LYS A 135 11.48 -1.08 9.13
CA LYS A 135 11.63 -0.76 10.56
C LYS A 135 11.23 0.69 10.82
N GLY A 136 10.54 0.93 11.92
CA GLY A 136 10.06 2.26 12.33
C GLY A 136 10.43 2.57 13.78
N VAL A 137 10.10 3.78 14.23
CA VAL A 137 10.46 4.28 15.58
C VAL A 137 9.99 3.33 16.70
N ASN A 138 8.79 2.73 16.54
CA ASN A 138 8.21 1.77 17.48
C ASN A 138 8.17 0.33 16.93
N PHE A 139 8.89 0.06 15.84
CA PHE A 139 8.94 -1.25 15.18
C PHE A 139 10.39 -1.62 14.88
N THR A 140 11.10 -2.01 15.94
CA THR A 140 12.55 -2.26 15.93
C THR A 140 12.90 -3.73 15.76
N ALA A 141 12.06 -4.63 16.27
CA ALA A 141 12.20 -6.08 16.18
C ALA A 141 12.17 -6.58 14.73
N GLY A 142 11.52 -5.86 13.82
CA GLY A 142 11.31 -6.28 12.44
C GLY A 142 10.14 -7.28 12.35
N CYS A 143 10.08 -8.00 11.25
CA CYS A 143 8.97 -8.90 10.94
C CYS A 143 9.36 -10.35 11.31
N ASN A 144 8.46 -11.09 11.96
CA ASN A 144 8.61 -12.53 12.28
C ASN A 144 8.16 -13.40 11.09
N LYS A 145 8.12 -14.74 11.14
CA LYS A 145 7.68 -15.59 10.01
C LYS A 145 6.22 -15.44 9.62
N TYR A 146 5.34 -15.13 10.57
CA TYR A 146 3.96 -14.75 10.33
C TYR A 146 3.90 -13.46 9.47
N CYS A 147 4.91 -12.60 9.63
CA CYS A 147 5.14 -11.40 8.86
C CYS A 147 6.38 -11.44 7.94
N PHE A 148 7.09 -12.58 7.69
CA PHE A 148 8.34 -12.91 6.92
C PHE A 148 9.33 -14.01 7.51
N SER A 149 9.26 -15.28 7.01
CA SER A 149 10.23 -16.44 6.80
C SER A 149 11.27 -17.00 7.81
N PRO A 150 11.64 -18.34 7.89
CA PRO A 150 11.24 -19.59 7.17
C PRO A 150 10.91 -20.90 8.00
N ASN A 151 10.22 -21.87 7.36
CA ASN A 151 10.02 -23.34 7.58
C ASN A 151 8.94 -23.96 8.53
N LYS A 152 8.01 -24.68 7.86
CA LYS A 152 7.07 -25.82 8.16
C LYS A 152 5.78 -25.68 9.01
N TYR A 153 4.65 -25.54 8.26
CA TYR A 153 3.22 -25.87 8.52
C TYR A 153 2.20 -24.87 9.14
N ASN A 154 1.28 -24.43 8.27
CA ASN A 154 -0.09 -23.98 8.54
C ASN A 154 -0.29 -22.62 9.21
N ARG A 155 -0.57 -21.60 8.38
CA ARG A 155 -1.84 -20.83 8.29
C ARG A 155 -1.60 -19.52 7.50
N ILE A 156 -2.69 -18.83 7.17
CA ILE A 156 -2.77 -17.62 6.34
C ILE A 156 -1.73 -16.56 6.75
N PHE A 157 -0.92 -16.08 5.79
CA PHE A 157 -0.03 -14.94 6.03
C PHE A 157 -0.84 -13.65 5.97
N THR A 158 -0.89 -12.89 7.07
CA THR A 158 -1.45 -11.54 7.09
C THR A 158 -0.31 -10.57 7.31
N CYS A 159 0.10 -9.86 6.27
CA CYS A 159 1.09 -8.79 6.43
C CYS A 159 0.99 -7.78 5.29
N ILE A 160 0.24 -6.70 5.52
CA ILE A 160 0.65 -5.37 5.06
C ILE A 160 0.49 -4.44 6.26
N ILE A 161 1.50 -3.62 6.49
CA ILE A 161 1.42 -2.37 7.23
C ILE A 161 1.75 -1.31 6.17
N LEU A 162 0.86 -0.33 5.96
CA LEU A 162 1.26 0.94 5.36
C LEU A 162 1.51 1.94 6.49
#